data_AF-A0A1G5F848-F1
#
_entry.id   AF-A0A1G5F848-F1
#
_cell.length_a   1.000
_cell.length_b   1.000
_cell.length_c   1.000
_cell.angle_alpha   90.00
_cell.angle_beta   90.00
_cell.angle_gamma   90.00
#
_symmetry.space_group_name_H-M   'P 1'
#
loop_
_entity.id
_entity.type
_entity.pdbx_description
1 polymer ?
#
loop_
_entity_poly.entity_id
_entity_poly.type
_entity_poly.pdbx_seq_one_letter_code
_entity_poly.pdbx_strand_id
1 'polypeptide(L)'
;YEAGTMLKTHPDIPYDDGIRRIYLYTEGKLKKDADDNDKKLKNLLQYIRRSTEENVTDETTRRLDELVKATKHKKDIGVKYMKSWELESELREEGREEERANTEAERRRADAAESRADAAEAELEKYKAKFGKI
;
A
#
# COMPACT_ATOMS: atom_id res chain seq x y z
N TYR A 1 14.05 21.27 5.57
CA TYR A 1 13.03 21.69 6.54
C TYR A 1 11.68 21.39 5.95
N GLU A 2 11.04 20.32 6.40
CA GLU A 2 9.65 20.04 6.06
C GLU A 2 8.78 20.67 7.15
N ALA A 3 8.06 21.74 6.81
CA ALA A 3 7.11 22.35 7.71
C ALA A 3 5.84 21.47 7.73
N GLY A 4 5.78 20.52 8.66
CA GLY A 4 4.55 19.78 8.98
C GLY A 4 3.67 20.61 9.91
N THR A 5 2.55 21.12 9.41
CA THR A 5 1.54 21.80 10.24
C THR A 5 0.84 20.77 11.12
N MET A 6 1.37 20.49 12.32
CA MET A 6 0.69 19.67 13.32
C MET A 6 -0.23 20.57 14.17
N LEU A 7 -1.54 20.51 13.92
CA LEU A 7 -2.56 21.09 14.79
C LEU A 7 -2.56 20.33 16.13
N LYS A 8 -1.88 20.87 17.15
CA LYS A 8 -2.01 20.43 18.53
C LYS A 8 -3.28 21.06 19.12
N THR A 9 -4.31 20.26 19.34
CA THR A 9 -5.44 20.67 20.17
C THR A 9 -4.92 20.89 21.60
N HIS A 10 -5.07 22.10 22.13
CA HIS A 10 -4.64 22.46 23.48
C HIS A 10 -5.55 21.74 24.50
N PRO A 11 -5.00 20.97 25.46
CA PRO A 11 -5.80 20.16 26.38
C PRO A 11 -6.77 20.97 27.26
N ASP A 12 -6.43 22.23 27.57
CA ASP A 12 -7.23 23.09 28.45
C ASP A 12 -8.23 24.01 27.72
N ILE A 13 -8.31 23.95 26.39
CA ILE A 13 -9.28 24.73 25.60
C ILE A 13 -10.24 23.75 24.92
N PRO A 14 -11.50 23.66 25.38
CA PRO A 14 -12.50 22.88 24.67
C PRO A 14 -12.72 23.50 23.29
N TYR A 15 -12.36 22.76 22.24
CA TYR A 15 -12.73 23.08 20.87
C TYR A 15 -14.24 22.85 20.74
N ASP A 16 -15.03 23.91 20.88
CA ASP A 16 -16.47 23.93 20.60
C ASP A 16 -16.71 24.53 19.22
N ASP A 17 -16.24 23.82 18.18
CA ASP A 17 -16.49 24.12 16.78
C ASP A 17 -17.84 23.53 16.29
N GLY A 18 -18.65 23.00 17.22
CA GLY A 18 -19.87 22.27 16.91
C GLY A 18 -19.64 20.91 16.23
N ILE A 19 -18.39 20.45 16.06
CA ILE A 19 -18.10 19.18 15.39
C ILE A 19 -18.30 18.02 16.36
N ARG A 20 -19.35 17.23 16.12
CA ARG A 20 -19.56 15.95 16.80
C ARG A 20 -18.84 14.83 16.07
N ARG A 21 -17.87 14.19 16.73
CA ARG A 21 -17.20 12.98 16.23
C ARG A 21 -17.92 11.72 16.74
N ILE A 22 -18.31 10.84 15.83
CA ILE A 22 -18.96 9.55 16.15
C ILE A 22 -18.06 8.43 15.62
N TYR A 23 -17.73 7.48 16.49
CA TYR A 23 -16.95 6.30 16.14
C TYR A 23 -17.87 5.08 16.09
N LEU A 24 -17.92 4.41 14.94
CA LEU A 24 -18.75 3.23 14.72
C LEU A 24 -17.87 2.01 14.46
N TYR A 25 -18.08 0.94 15.23
CA TYR A 25 -17.31 -0.29 15.12
C TYR A 25 -18.06 -1.34 14.30
N THR A 26 -17.40 -1.89 13.28
CA THR A 26 -18.06 -2.76 12.27
C THR A 26 -18.04 -4.25 12.61
N GLU A 27 -17.19 -4.69 13.53
CA GLU A 27 -17.08 -6.11 13.95
C GLU A 27 -17.81 -6.43 15.26
N GLY A 28 -18.52 -5.44 15.81
CA GLY A 28 -19.24 -5.59 17.06
C GLY A 28 -20.41 -6.58 16.94
N LYS A 29 -20.76 -7.20 18.06
CA LYS A 29 -22.01 -7.94 18.20
C LYS A 29 -23.08 -7.00 18.73
N LEU A 30 -24.28 -7.10 18.17
CA LEU A 30 -25.44 -6.39 18.70
C LEU A 30 -25.80 -6.92 20.08
N LYS A 31 -26.42 -6.06 20.89
CA LYS A 31 -27.00 -6.47 22.17
C LYS A 31 -28.21 -7.37 21.92
N LYS A 32 -28.61 -8.15 22.94
CA LYS A 32 -29.72 -9.12 22.82
C LYS A 32 -31.08 -8.44 22.61
N ASP A 33 -31.21 -7.20 23.09
CA ASP A 33 -32.36 -6.31 23.01
C ASP A 33 -32.29 -5.34 21.82
N ALA A 34 -31.40 -5.59 20.85
CA ALA A 34 -31.22 -4.72 19.69
C ALA A 34 -32.52 -4.59 18.87
N ASP A 35 -32.86 -3.35 18.56
CA ASP A 35 -34.02 -3.03 17.74
C ASP A 35 -33.74 -3.31 16.24
N ASP A 36 -34.74 -3.08 15.39
CA ASP A 36 -34.56 -3.29 13.95
C ASP A 36 -33.69 -2.22 13.30
N ASN A 37 -33.52 -1.04 13.91
CA ASN A 37 -32.63 0.00 13.41
C ASN A 37 -31.17 -0.35 13.69
N ASP A 38 -30.86 -0.92 14.84
CA ASP A 38 -29.55 -1.43 15.22
C ASP A 38 -29.08 -2.52 14.24
N LYS A 39 -30.00 -3.42 13.85
CA LYS A 39 -29.72 -4.44 12.83
C LYS A 39 -29.43 -3.83 11.47
N LYS A 40 -30.25 -2.87 11.02
CA LYS A 40 -30.03 -2.15 9.75
C LYS A 40 -28.70 -1.39 9.75
N LEU A 41 -28.39 -0.70 10.84
CA LEU A 41 -27.12 0.02 11.00
C LEU A 41 -25.94 -0.95 10.94
N LYS A 42 -26.02 -2.09 11.63
CA LYS A 42 -24.97 -3.12 11.55
C LYS A 42 -24.81 -3.66 10.14
N ASN A 43 -25.89 -4.00 9.46
CA ASN A 43 -25.85 -4.52 8.10
C ASN A 43 -25.23 -3.51 7.13
N LEU A 44 -25.62 -2.23 7.24
CA LEU A 44 -25.03 -1.13 6.48
C LEU A 44 -23.52 -1.01 6.73
N LEU A 45 -23.10 -1.03 8.00
CA LEU A 45 -21.69 -0.96 8.37
C LEU A 45 -20.88 -2.15 7.85
N GLN A 46 -21.44 -3.35 7.86
CA GLN A 46 -20.79 -4.54 7.29
C GLN A 46 -20.65 -4.42 5.76
N TYR A 47 -21.68 -3.93 5.08
CA TYR A 47 -21.62 -3.71 3.63
C TYR A 47 -20.62 -2.61 3.23
N ILE A 48 -20.55 -1.51 3.98
CA ILE A 48 -19.55 -0.43 3.75
C ILE A 48 -18.14 -0.98 3.93
N ARG A 49 -17.92 -1.82 4.94
CA ARG A 49 -16.62 -2.46 5.15
C ARG A 49 -16.23 -3.37 3.99
N ARG A 50 -17.16 -4.20 3.51
CA ARG A 50 -16.94 -5.13 2.39
C ARG A 50 -18.20 -5.18 1.52
N SER A 51 -18.15 -4.49 0.38
CA SER A 51 -19.27 -4.41 -0.57
C SER A 51 -19.36 -5.67 -1.44
N THR A 52 -19.72 -6.79 -0.82
CA THR A 52 -19.91 -8.11 -1.43
C THR A 52 -21.39 -8.52 -1.38
N GLU A 53 -21.81 -9.41 -2.28
CA GLU A 53 -23.20 -9.91 -2.33
C GLU A 53 -23.61 -10.64 -1.06
N GLU A 54 -22.66 -11.32 -0.40
CA GLU A 54 -22.87 -11.99 0.90
C GLU A 54 -23.30 -11.01 2.02
N ASN A 55 -22.89 -9.74 1.92
CA ASN A 55 -23.21 -8.72 2.91
C ASN A 55 -24.50 -7.95 2.57
N VAL A 56 -25.16 -8.29 1.46
CA VAL A 56 -26.48 -7.76 1.11
C VAL A 56 -27.54 -8.56 1.83
N THR A 57 -27.84 -8.14 3.07
CA THR A 57 -28.71 -8.89 3.99
C THR A 57 -30.09 -8.25 4.16
N ASP A 58 -30.25 -6.98 3.80
CA ASP A 58 -31.52 -6.25 3.87
C ASP A 58 -31.76 -5.37 2.63
N GLU A 59 -33.00 -4.92 2.46
CA GLU A 59 -33.43 -4.10 1.33
C GLU A 59 -32.63 -2.79 1.18
N THR A 60 -32.17 -2.21 2.30
CA THR A 60 -31.34 -0.99 2.27
C THR A 60 -29.98 -1.30 1.64
N THR A 61 -29.33 -2.38 2.07
CA THR A 61 -28.05 -2.83 1.49
C THR A 61 -28.20 -3.27 0.04
N ARG A 62 -29.35 -3.84 -0.34
CA ARG A 62 -29.63 -4.21 -1.74
C ARG A 62 -29.68 -2.99 -2.65
N ARG A 63 -30.47 -1.97 -2.27
CA ARG A 63 -30.53 -0.71 -3.03
C ARG A 63 -29.18 -0.03 -3.12
N LEU A 64 -28.40 -0.07 -2.04
CA LEU A 64 -27.04 0.45 -2.04
C LEU A 64 -26.14 -0.34 -3.01
N ASP A 65 -26.24 -1.66 -3.03
CA ASP A 65 -25.48 -2.52 -3.94
C ASP A 65 -25.82 -2.26 -5.41
N GLU A 66 -27.10 -2.10 -5.74
CA GLU A 66 -27.54 -1.73 -7.08
C GLU A 66 -26.98 -0.37 -7.50
N LEU A 67 -27.02 0.64 -6.62
CA LEU A 67 -26.43 1.95 -6.88
C LEU A 67 -24.92 1.88 -7.07
N VAL A 68 -24.22 1.10 -6.23
CA VAL A 68 -22.77 0.89 -6.33
C VAL A 68 -22.41 0.17 -7.63
N LYS A 69 -23.14 -0.89 -7.98
CA LYS A 69 -22.96 -1.62 -9.25
C LYS A 69 -23.22 -0.71 -10.44
N ALA A 70 -24.34 0.01 -10.47
CA ALA A 70 -24.66 0.95 -11.54
C ALA A 70 -23.59 2.05 -11.67
N THR A 71 -23.07 2.56 -10.55
CA THR A 71 -22.00 3.56 -10.54
C THR A 71 -20.68 2.98 -11.05
N LYS A 72 -20.30 1.77 -10.63
CA LYS A 72 -19.10 1.07 -11.14
C LYS A 72 -19.19 0.80 -12.65
N HIS A 73 -20.38 0.50 -13.17
CA HIS A 73 -20.62 0.23 -14.58
C HIS A 73 -20.77 1.51 -15.44
N LYS A 74 -20.84 2.71 -14.83
CA LYS A 74 -20.81 3.95 -15.61
C LYS A 74 -19.47 4.05 -16.34
N LYS A 75 -19.57 4.26 -17.65
CA LYS A 75 -18.48 4.21 -18.65
C LYS A 75 -17.22 4.99 -18.22
N ASP A 76 -17.38 6.13 -17.55
CA ASP A 76 -16.27 6.97 -17.10
C ASP A 76 -15.45 6.37 -15.95
N ILE A 77 -16.08 5.60 -15.06
CA ILE A 77 -15.39 4.98 -13.91
C ILE A 77 -14.67 3.70 -14.34
N GLY A 78 -15.30 2.88 -15.20
CA GLY A 78 -14.67 1.71 -15.78
C GLY A 78 -13.40 2.04 -16.58
N VAL A 79 -13.43 3.12 -17.38
CA VAL A 79 -12.25 3.57 -18.16
C VAL A 79 -11.13 4.07 -17.25
N LYS A 80 -11.44 4.81 -16.17
CA LYS A 80 -10.40 5.22 -15.20
C LYS A 80 -9.78 4.03 -14.47
N TYR A 81 -10.59 3.04 -14.09
CA TYR A 81 -10.09 1.85 -13.42
C TYR A 81 -9.20 1.01 -14.34
N MET A 82 -9.59 0.81 -15.61
CA MET A 82 -8.77 0.12 -16.61
C MET A 82 -7.42 0.81 -16.84
N LYS A 83 -7.42 2.14 -17.03
CA LYS A 83 -6.18 2.90 -17.21
C LYS A 83 -5.24 2.82 -16.00
N SER A 84 -5.80 2.84 -14.79
CA SER A 84 -4.99 2.71 -13.57
C SER A 84 -4.38 1.32 -13.44
N TRP A 85 -5.11 0.27 -13.84
CA TRP A 85 -4.63 -1.10 -13.78
C TRP A 85 -3.55 -1.38 -14.81
N GLU A 86 -3.71 -0.87 -16.04
CA GLU A 86 -2.69 -0.94 -17.10
C GLU A 86 -1.39 -0.26 -16.64
N LEU A 87 -1.48 0.97 -16.11
CA LEU A 87 -0.34 1.71 -15.59
C LEU A 87 0.36 0.99 -14.43
N GLU A 88 -0.41 0.41 -13.50
CA GLU A 88 0.17 -0.34 -12.37
C GLU A 88 0.85 -1.65 -12.83
N SER A 89 0.34 -2.26 -13.90
CA SER A 89 0.95 -3.45 -14.49
C SER A 89 2.27 -3.10 -15.18
N GLU A 90 2.30 -2.03 -15.98
CA GLU A 90 3.51 -1.55 -16.65
C GLU A 90 4.60 -1.18 -15.63
N LEU A 91 4.27 -0.37 -14.61
CA LEU A 91 5.23 0.00 -13.55
C LEU A 91 5.82 -1.23 -12.82
N ARG A 92 5.00 -2.27 -12.62
CA ARG A 92 5.46 -3.51 -11.97
C ARG A 92 6.37 -4.34 -12.87
N GLU A 93 6.18 -4.25 -14.18
CA GLU A 93 7.04 -4.91 -15.16
C GLU A 93 8.36 -4.17 -15.31
N GLU A 94 8.32 -2.85 -15.50
CA GLU A 94 9.50 -1.98 -15.53
C GLU A 94 10.35 -2.13 -14.27
N GLY A 95 9.72 -2.10 -13.09
CA GLY A 95 10.45 -2.29 -11.83
C GLY A 95 11.14 -3.65 -11.72
N ARG A 96 10.57 -4.71 -12.32
CA ARG A 96 11.21 -6.05 -12.37
C ARG A 96 12.35 -6.11 -13.38
N GLU A 97 12.25 -5.39 -14.49
CA GLU A 97 13.36 -5.28 -15.44
C GLU A 97 14.52 -4.47 -14.85
N GLU A 98 14.24 -3.35 -14.19
CA GLU A 98 15.26 -2.56 -13.49
C GLU A 98 15.97 -3.38 -12.41
N GLU A 99 15.23 -4.18 -11.63
CA GLU A 99 15.82 -5.06 -10.61
C GLU A 99 16.79 -6.08 -11.22
N ARG A 100 16.39 -6.72 -12.34
CA ARG A 100 17.27 -7.67 -13.05
C ARG A 100 18.51 -6.98 -13.59
N ALA A 101 18.34 -5.82 -14.24
CA ALA A 101 19.45 -5.06 -14.80
C ALA A 101 20.44 -4.62 -13.71
N ASN A 102 19.94 -4.16 -12.56
CA ASN A 102 20.76 -3.76 -11.44
C ASN A 102 21.51 -4.96 -10.83
N THR A 103 20.83 -6.10 -10.68
CA THR A 103 21.46 -7.34 -10.18
C THR A 103 22.60 -7.80 -11.09
N GLU A 104 22.41 -7.74 -12.41
CA GLU A 104 23.46 -8.11 -13.36
C GLU A 104 24.61 -7.09 -13.38
N ALA A 105 24.30 -5.81 -13.26
CA ALA A 105 25.31 -4.75 -13.14
C ALA A 105 26.16 -4.91 -11.86
N GLU A 106 25.54 -5.21 -10.72
CA GLU A 106 26.24 -5.48 -9.46
C GLU A 106 27.10 -6.74 -9.57
N ARG A 107 26.59 -7.81 -10.22
CA ARG A 107 27.41 -9.00 -10.46
C ARG A 107 28.66 -8.70 -11.27
N ARG A 108 28.53 -7.94 -12.36
CA ARG A 108 29.68 -7.52 -13.18
C ARG A 108 30.67 -6.64 -12.41
N ARG A 109 30.19 -5.79 -11.50
CA ARG A 109 31.05 -4.99 -10.61
C ARG A 109 31.83 -5.87 -9.64
N ALA A 110 31.18 -6.89 -9.07
CA ALA A 110 31.83 -7.87 -8.20
C ALA A 110 32.90 -8.67 -8.96
N ASP A 111 32.56 -9.23 -10.13
CA ASP A 111 33.49 -10.00 -10.98
C ASP A 111 34.73 -9.15 -11.37
N ALA A 112 34.51 -7.87 -11.70
CA ALA A 112 35.59 -6.94 -12.04
C ALA A 112 36.46 -6.54 -10.83
N ALA A 113 35.87 -6.46 -9.64
CA ALA A 113 36.60 -6.17 -8.40
C ALA A 113 37.48 -7.37 -8.00
N GLU A 114 36.95 -8.59 -8.12
CA GLU A 114 37.68 -9.83 -7.87
C GLU A 114 38.88 -9.96 -8.82
N SER A 115 38.67 -9.76 -10.13
CA SER A 115 39.76 -9.79 -11.12
C SER A 115 40.86 -8.77 -10.83
N ARG A 116 40.51 -7.59 -10.29
CA ARG A 116 41.48 -6.57 -9.88
C ARG A 116 42.25 -6.96 -8.61
N ALA A 117 41.58 -7.60 -7.66
CA ALA A 117 42.22 -8.12 -6.46
C ALA A 117 43.24 -9.21 -6.81
N ASP A 118 42.85 -10.18 -7.64
CA ASP A 118 43.73 -11.26 -8.11
C ASP A 118 44.96 -10.71 -8.85
N ALA A 119 44.77 -9.71 -9.72
CA ALA A 119 45.87 -9.05 -10.41
C ALA A 119 46.81 -8.31 -9.46
N ALA A 120 46.26 -7.66 -8.43
CA ALA A 120 47.06 -6.97 -7.41
C ALA A 120 47.84 -7.96 -6.53
N GLU A 121 47.24 -9.11 -6.17
CA GLU A 121 47.93 -10.18 -5.45
C GLU A 121 49.06 -10.79 -6.27
N ALA A 122 48.84 -11.04 -7.57
CA ALA A 122 49.86 -11.55 -8.47
C ALA A 122 51.04 -10.58 -8.63
N GLU A 123 50.79 -9.27 -8.72
CA GLU A 123 51.85 -8.25 -8.75
C GLU A 123 52.59 -8.15 -7.40
N LEU A 124 51.88 -8.27 -6.29
CA LEU A 124 52.50 -8.30 -4.95
C LEU A 124 53.41 -9.53 -4.78
N GLU A 125 52.99 -10.69 -5.26
CA GLU A 125 53.79 -11.93 -5.30
C GLU A 125 55.08 -11.73 -6.10
N LYS A 126 55.00 -11.15 -7.30
CA LYS A 126 56.19 -10.81 -8.12
C LYS A 126 57.11 -9.84 -7.39
N TYR A 127 56.56 -8.84 -6.70
CA TYR A 127 57.35 -7.86 -5.97
C TYR A 127 58.06 -8.49 -4.76
N LYS A 128 57.36 -9.34 -4.00
CA LYS A 128 57.95 -10.12 -2.90
C LYS A 128 59.07 -11.05 -3.38
N ALA A 129 58.89 -11.71 -4.53
CA ALA A 129 59.91 -12.55 -5.13
C ALA A 129 61.14 -11.77 -5.59
N LYS A 130 60.96 -10.53 -6.07
CA LYS A 130 62.02 -9.68 -6.63
C LYS A 130 62.83 -8.92 -5.57
N PHE A 131 62.22 -8.53 -4.46
CA PHE A 131 62.86 -7.65 -3.47
C PHE A 131 63.08 -8.30 -2.09
N GLY A 132 62.57 -9.51 -1.85
CA GLY A 132 62.62 -10.13 -0.52
C GLY A 132 61.79 -9.36 0.52
N LYS A 133 61.37 -10.02 1.60
CA LYS A 133 60.46 -9.40 2.59
C LYS A 133 61.02 -8.09 3.16
N ILE A 134 60.19 -7.04 3.16
CA ILE A 134 60.21 -5.98 4.17
C ILE A 134 59.52 -6.53 5.43
#